data_AF-A0A843FXZ6-F1
#
_entry.id   AF-A0A843FXZ6-F1
#
_cell.length_a   1.000
_cell.length_b   1.000
_cell.length_c   1.000
_cell.angle_alpha   90.00
_cell.angle_beta   90.00
_cell.angle_gamma   90.00
#
_symmetry.space_group_name_H-M   'P 1'
#
loop_
_entity.id
_entity.type
_entity.pdbx_description
1 polymer ?
#
loop_
_entity_poly.entity_id
_entity_poly.type
_entity_poly.pdbx_seq_one_letter_code
_entity_poly.pdbx_strand_id
1 'polypeptide(L)'
;MVNACPPQSDPRPNVANFITDDDCKALAGLTVEGLDTLVQVVYDEISKQDPDSNIVKVDREFLSDEDITFAKDLGKYIDSKLSEGKRLNMIICGDIPVIGWNLQLEKYKGQNIRAYYVALACRQVPLCTKIEL
;
A
#
# COMPACT_ATOMS: atom_id res chain seq x y z
N MET A 1 5.53 -18.87 0.53
CA MET A 1 4.84 -19.63 1.60
C MET A 1 5.05 -18.89 2.92
N VAL A 2 3.98 -18.36 3.52
CA VAL A 2 4.03 -17.79 4.87
C VAL A 2 3.77 -18.95 5.84
N ASN A 3 4.83 -19.54 6.40
CA ASN A 3 4.75 -20.78 7.21
C ASN A 3 4.26 -20.56 8.66
N ALA A 4 3.95 -19.33 9.06
CA ALA A 4 3.38 -19.02 10.37
C ALA A 4 2.49 -17.78 10.28
N CYS A 5 1.39 -17.75 11.02
CA CYS A 5 0.58 -16.54 11.13
C CYS A 5 1.43 -15.37 11.65
N PRO A 6 1.35 -14.18 11.03
CA PRO A 6 2.11 -13.04 11.50
C PRO A 6 1.71 -12.74 12.95
N PRO A 7 2.69 -12.53 13.85
CA PRO A 7 2.39 -12.18 15.24
C PRO A 7 1.70 -10.82 15.27
N GLN A 8 0.57 -10.73 15.97
CA GLN A 8 -0.10 -9.46 16.21
C GLN A 8 0.85 -8.56 17.01
N SER A 9 1.01 -7.32 16.55
CA SER A 9 1.86 -6.33 17.20
C SER A 9 1.24 -4.95 16.98
N ASP A 10 1.50 -4.04 17.92
CA ASP A 10 1.31 -2.62 17.66
C ASP A 10 2.24 -2.19 16.51
N PRO A 11 1.72 -1.60 15.42
CA PRO A 11 2.53 -1.17 14.29
C PRO A 11 3.30 0.13 14.55
N ARG A 12 2.86 0.98 15.49
CA ARG A 12 3.40 2.33 15.70
C ARG A 12 4.91 2.39 16.03
N PRO A 13 5.48 1.46 16.83
CA PRO A 13 6.91 1.48 17.11
C PRO A 13 7.78 1.13 15.90
N ASN A 14 7.24 0.35 14.95
CA ASN A 14 8.00 -0.24 13.85
C ASN A 14 7.69 0.41 12.50
N VAL A 15 6.62 1.20 12.39
CA VAL A 15 6.19 1.82 11.12
C VAL A 15 7.28 2.70 10.51
N ALA A 16 8.03 3.46 11.32
CA ALA A 16 9.09 4.33 10.82
C ALA A 16 10.19 3.53 10.08
N ASN A 17 10.61 2.41 10.67
CA ASN A 17 11.56 1.49 10.04
C ASN A 17 10.92 0.79 8.84
N PHE A 18 9.66 0.39 8.95
CA PHE A 18 8.93 -0.18 7.83
C PHE A 18 8.88 0.78 6.63
N ILE A 19 8.71 2.08 6.78
CA ILE A 19 8.70 3.00 5.62
C ILE A 19 10.11 3.22 5.02
N THR A 20 11.14 3.32 5.87
CA THR A 20 12.51 3.66 5.45
C THR A 20 13.34 2.47 4.97
N ASP A 21 13.22 1.32 5.63
CA ASP A 21 14.05 0.15 5.40
C ASP A 21 13.40 -0.81 4.39
N ASP A 22 14.04 -0.98 3.24
CA ASP A 22 13.57 -1.85 2.17
C ASP A 22 13.66 -3.35 2.53
N ASP A 23 14.46 -3.73 3.53
CA ASP A 23 14.50 -5.10 4.07
C ASP A 23 13.28 -5.40 4.96
N CYS A 24 12.64 -4.36 5.51
CA CYS A 24 11.40 -4.50 6.26
C CYS A 24 10.19 -4.64 5.30
N LYS A 25 9.92 -5.88 4.87
CA LYS A 25 8.88 -6.18 3.87
C LYS A 25 7.45 -6.17 4.39
N ALA A 26 7.24 -6.34 5.70
CA ALA A 26 5.90 -6.51 6.27
C ALA A 26 5.75 -5.85 7.64
N LEU A 27 4.55 -5.33 7.91
CA LEU A 27 4.13 -4.73 9.16
C LEU A 27 2.78 -5.33 9.57
N ALA A 28 2.74 -5.96 10.73
CA ALA A 28 1.50 -6.50 11.30
C ALA A 28 0.83 -5.45 12.20
N GLY A 29 -0.50 -5.47 12.23
CA GLY A 29 -1.32 -4.68 13.15
C GLY A 29 -2.00 -5.52 14.23
N LEU A 30 -2.84 -4.85 15.02
CA LEU A 30 -3.67 -5.48 16.04
C LEU A 30 -5.06 -5.79 15.48
N THR A 31 -5.56 -7.00 15.68
CA THR A 31 -6.90 -7.40 15.21
C THR A 31 -8.01 -6.53 15.84
N VAL A 32 -7.81 -6.08 17.08
CA VAL A 32 -8.78 -5.22 17.79
C VAL A 32 -8.88 -3.81 17.19
N GLU A 33 -7.85 -3.32 16.50
CA GLU A 33 -7.83 -2.00 15.88
C GLU A 33 -8.24 -2.04 14.40
N GLY A 34 -8.18 -3.23 13.78
CA GLY A 34 -8.63 -3.44 12.40
C GLY A 34 -7.67 -2.90 11.34
N LEU A 35 -8.11 -3.00 10.07
CA LEU A 35 -7.29 -2.68 8.91
C LEU A 35 -7.14 -1.18 8.68
N ASP A 36 -8.20 -0.40 8.93
CA ASP A 36 -8.18 1.05 8.74
C ASP A 36 -7.16 1.74 9.65
N THR A 37 -7.01 1.27 10.89
CA THR A 37 -5.98 1.78 11.81
C THR A 37 -4.58 1.52 11.26
N LEU A 38 -4.32 0.34 10.69
CA LEU A 38 -3.03 0.02 10.08
C LEU A 38 -2.77 0.89 8.85
N VAL A 39 -3.79 1.12 8.01
CA VAL A 39 -3.70 2.04 6.86
C VAL A 39 -3.36 3.45 7.33
N GLN A 40 -4.05 3.96 8.36
CA GLN A 40 -3.80 5.30 8.89
C GLN A 40 -2.38 5.45 9.43
N VAL A 41 -1.89 4.47 10.20
CA VAL A 41 -0.52 4.46 10.74
C VAL A 41 0.52 4.53 9.62
N VAL A 42 0.32 3.76 8.53
CA VAL A 42 1.20 3.79 7.36
C VAL A 42 1.11 5.13 6.63
N TYR A 43 -0.10 5.65 6.41
CA TYR A 43 -0.34 6.93 5.76
C TYR A 43 0.33 8.09 6.50
N ASP A 44 0.15 8.17 7.82
CA ASP A 44 0.69 9.23 8.67
C ASP A 44 2.21 9.22 8.65
N GLU A 45 2.82 8.04 8.71
CA GLU A 45 4.28 7.93 8.69
C GLU A 45 4.88 8.27 7.32
N ILE A 46 4.23 7.87 6.21
CA ILE A 46 4.65 8.30 4.86
C ILE A 46 4.54 9.82 4.75
N SER A 47 3.41 10.41 5.19
CA SER A 47 3.19 11.86 5.15
C SER A 47 4.24 12.64 5.94
N LYS A 48 4.72 12.06 7.04
CA LYS A 48 5.75 12.66 7.89
C LYS A 48 7.16 12.55 7.28
N GLN A 49 7.49 11.41 6.67
CA GLN A 49 8.83 11.16 6.13
C GLN A 49 9.02 11.68 4.70
N ASP A 50 7.94 11.76 3.92
CA ASP A 50 7.94 12.14 2.50
C ASP A 50 6.77 13.11 2.20
N PRO A 51 6.77 14.32 2.79
CA PRO A 51 5.64 15.26 2.74
C PRO A 51 5.35 15.81 1.33
N ASP A 52 6.34 15.77 0.43
CA ASP A 52 6.19 16.25 -0.94
C ASP A 52 5.66 15.18 -1.89
N SER A 53 5.51 13.94 -1.43
CA SER A 53 5.01 12.82 -2.22
C SER A 53 3.50 12.84 -2.40
N ASN A 54 3.05 12.21 -3.49
CA ASN A 54 1.66 11.90 -3.72
C ASN A 54 1.32 10.60 -2.99
N ILE A 55 0.45 10.65 -1.97
CA ILE A 55 0.00 9.46 -1.24
C ILE A 55 -1.45 9.16 -1.64
N VAL A 56 -1.70 7.95 -2.11
CA VAL A 56 -3.01 7.54 -2.63
C VAL A 56 -3.44 6.25 -1.94
N LYS A 57 -4.59 6.29 -1.26
CA LYS A 57 -5.27 5.09 -0.78
C LYS A 57 -6.12 4.54 -1.92
N VAL A 58 -5.80 3.33 -2.37
CA VAL A 58 -6.53 2.64 -3.44
C VAL A 58 -7.50 1.66 -2.79
N ASP A 59 -8.74 2.11 -2.63
CA ASP A 59 -9.89 1.31 -2.22
C ASP A 59 -11.01 1.41 -3.26
N ARG A 60 -12.18 0.83 -2.96
CA ARG A 60 -13.31 0.82 -3.89
C ARG A 60 -13.86 2.21 -4.20
N GLU A 61 -13.82 3.12 -3.23
CA GLU A 61 -14.32 4.49 -3.41
C GLU A 61 -13.39 5.24 -4.36
N PHE A 62 -12.08 5.18 -4.12
CA PHE A 62 -11.07 5.75 -5.02
C PHE A 62 -11.23 5.25 -6.46
N LEU A 63 -11.40 3.93 -6.65
CA LEU A 63 -11.56 3.36 -7.98
C LEU A 63 -12.83 3.86 -8.69
N SER A 64 -13.90 4.09 -7.92
CA SER A 64 -15.15 4.65 -8.46
C SER A 64 -15.00 6.12 -8.82
N ASP A 65 -14.34 6.91 -7.97
CA ASP A 65 -14.17 8.35 -8.16
C ASP A 65 -13.26 8.67 -9.35
N GLU A 66 -12.23 7.85 -9.57
CA GLU A 66 -11.26 8.01 -10.66
C GLU A 66 -11.64 7.24 -11.95
N ASP A 67 -12.84 6.64 -12.02
CA ASP A 67 -13.32 5.81 -13.14
C ASP A 67 -12.36 4.67 -13.53
N ILE A 68 -11.71 4.05 -12.53
CA ILE A 68 -10.76 2.97 -12.71
C ILE A 68 -11.49 1.62 -12.65
N THR A 69 -11.86 1.13 -13.83
CA THR A 69 -12.51 -0.19 -13.97
C THR A 69 -11.51 -1.31 -14.30
N PHE A 70 -10.44 -1.00 -15.03
CA PHE A 70 -9.48 -2.00 -15.51
C PHE A 70 -8.03 -1.63 -15.12
N ALA A 71 -7.15 -2.63 -15.11
CA ALA A 71 -5.73 -2.44 -14.80
C ALA A 71 -5.05 -1.41 -15.73
N LYS A 72 -5.47 -1.31 -17.00
CA LYS A 72 -4.96 -0.28 -17.92
C LYS A 72 -5.29 1.15 -17.47
N ASP A 73 -6.44 1.36 -16.82
CA ASP A 73 -6.91 2.68 -16.40
C ASP A 73 -6.18 3.08 -15.12
N LEU A 74 -5.91 2.11 -14.23
CA LEU A 74 -4.98 2.29 -13.11
C LEU A 74 -3.58 2.68 -13.61
N GLY A 75 -3.12 2.07 -14.71
CA GLY A 75 -1.86 2.44 -15.37
C GLY A 75 -1.83 3.90 -15.81
N LYS A 76 -2.87 4.36 -16.52
CA LYS A 76 -2.98 5.76 -16.94
C LYS A 76 -2.96 6.73 -15.76
N TYR A 77 -3.65 6.37 -14.66
CA TYR A 77 -3.62 7.15 -13.43
C TYR A 77 -2.19 7.26 -12.86
N ILE A 78 -1.49 6.13 -12.77
CA ILE A 78 -0.10 6.09 -12.31
C ILE A 78 0.80 6.95 -13.20
N ASP A 79 0.71 6.80 -14.52
CA ASP A 79 1.48 7.59 -15.48
C ASP A 79 1.25 9.09 -15.28
N SER A 80 -0.02 9.50 -15.09
CA SER A 80 -0.39 10.88 -14.80
C SER A 80 0.29 11.37 -13.53
N LYS A 81 0.24 10.59 -12.44
CA LYS A 81 0.85 10.97 -11.15
C LYS A 81 2.37 11.00 -11.18
N LEU A 82 3.01 10.09 -11.92
CA LEU A 82 4.46 10.10 -12.10
C LEU A 82 4.93 11.28 -12.95
N SER A 83 4.11 11.76 -13.90
CA SER A 83 4.43 12.94 -14.71
C SER A 83 4.51 14.24 -13.90
N GLU A 84 3.92 14.28 -12.70
CA GLU A 84 4.04 15.40 -11.76
C GLU A 84 5.44 15.49 -11.12
N GLY A 85 6.32 14.51 -11.35
CA GLY A 85 7.72 14.49 -10.88
C GLY A 85 7.90 14.14 -9.40
N LYS A 86 6.80 13.95 -8.68
CA LYS A 86 6.77 13.56 -7.26
C LYS A 86 6.77 12.04 -7.11
N ARG A 87 7.23 11.56 -5.96
CA ARG A 87 7.07 10.13 -5.63
C ARG A 87 5.60 9.79 -5.47
N LEU A 88 5.18 8.66 -6.01
CA LEU A 88 3.84 8.11 -5.78
C LEU A 88 3.90 6.99 -4.73
N ASN A 89 3.25 7.18 -3.60
CA ASN A 89 3.06 6.17 -2.56
C ASN A 89 1.61 5.64 -2.63
N MET A 90 1.44 4.40 -3.06
CA MET A 90 0.12 3.77 -3.18
C MET A 90 -0.13 2.82 -2.00
N ILE A 91 -1.23 3.00 -1.29
CA ILE A 91 -1.70 2.09 -0.24
C ILE A 91 -2.91 1.33 -0.77
N ILE A 92 -2.71 0.09 -1.20
CA ILE A 92 -3.67 -0.75 -1.90
C ILE A 92 -4.41 -1.63 -0.89
N CYS A 93 -5.72 -1.45 -0.79
CA CYS A 93 -6.57 -2.27 0.07
C CYS A 93 -6.85 -3.62 -0.60
N GLY A 94 -6.91 -4.69 0.20
CA GLY A 94 -6.96 -6.07 -0.28
C GLY A 94 -8.23 -6.47 -1.04
N ASP A 95 -9.24 -5.61 -1.08
CA ASP A 95 -10.56 -5.87 -1.64
C ASP A 95 -10.85 -5.09 -2.94
N ILE A 96 -9.82 -4.58 -3.62
CA ILE A 96 -9.97 -3.84 -4.86
C ILE A 96 -10.41 -4.74 -6.04
N PRO A 97 -11.50 -4.41 -6.77
CA PRO A 97 -12.07 -5.25 -7.82
C PRO A 97 -11.37 -5.11 -9.20
N VAL A 98 -10.08 -4.80 -9.24
CA VAL A 98 -9.35 -4.57 -10.51
C VAL A 98 -8.49 -5.78 -10.86
N ILE A 99 -8.97 -6.67 -11.72
CA ILE A 99 -8.21 -7.87 -12.09
C ILE A 99 -6.89 -7.51 -12.77
N GLY A 100 -5.78 -8.08 -12.31
CA GLY A 100 -4.45 -7.87 -12.88
C GLY A 100 -3.78 -6.55 -12.50
N TRP A 101 -4.28 -5.86 -11.46
CA TRP A 101 -3.66 -4.63 -10.94
C TRP A 101 -2.17 -4.81 -10.61
N ASN A 102 -1.81 -5.96 -10.03
CA ASN A 102 -0.44 -6.29 -9.64
C ASN A 102 0.50 -6.39 -10.86
N LEU A 103 0.05 -7.01 -11.95
CA LEU A 103 0.81 -7.10 -13.20
C LEU A 103 0.99 -5.73 -13.86
N GLN A 104 0.04 -4.82 -13.68
CA GLN A 104 0.20 -3.45 -14.14
C GLN A 104 1.29 -2.72 -13.33
N LEU A 105 1.36 -2.94 -12.01
CA LEU A 105 2.38 -2.33 -11.17
C LEU A 105 3.81 -2.77 -11.51
N GLU A 106 4.01 -4.01 -11.93
CA GLU A 106 5.33 -4.53 -12.35
C GLU A 106 5.99 -3.70 -13.46
N LYS A 107 5.19 -3.02 -14.30
CA LYS A 107 5.69 -2.13 -15.36
C LYS A 107 6.42 -0.89 -14.81
N TYR A 108 6.18 -0.55 -13.55
CA TYR A 108 6.76 0.59 -12.87
C TYR A 108 7.96 0.25 -12.01
N LYS A 109 8.52 -0.96 -12.18
CA LYS A 109 9.76 -1.38 -11.53
C LYS A 109 10.88 -0.37 -11.70
N GLY A 110 11.49 0.02 -10.59
CA GLY A 110 12.58 1.00 -10.56
C GLY A 110 12.18 2.45 -10.86
N GLN A 111 10.89 2.77 -10.97
CA GLN A 111 10.39 4.15 -11.09
C GLN A 111 10.17 4.78 -9.71
N ASN A 112 9.83 6.07 -9.65
CA ASN A 112 9.58 6.80 -8.40
C ASN A 112 8.21 6.50 -7.80
N ILE A 113 7.93 5.22 -7.58
CA ILE A 113 6.68 4.69 -7.04
C ILE A 113 6.99 3.69 -5.91
N ARG A 114 6.17 3.70 -4.87
CA ARG A 114 6.15 2.67 -3.82
C ARG A 114 4.73 2.19 -3.65
N ALA A 115 4.55 0.88 -3.55
CA ALA A 115 3.23 0.29 -3.33
C ALA A 115 3.23 -0.55 -2.04
N TYR A 116 2.22 -0.32 -1.23
CA TYR A 116 1.95 -0.99 0.03
C TYR A 116 0.63 -1.72 -0.11
N TYR A 117 0.62 -3.03 0.07
CA TYR A 117 -0.59 -3.84 0.03
C TYR A 117 -1.07 -4.14 1.43
N VAL A 118 -2.31 -3.80 1.74
CA VAL A 118 -2.91 -3.98 3.07
C VAL A 118 -4.07 -4.95 2.99
N ALA A 119 -4.00 -6.04 3.72
CA ALA A 119 -5.03 -7.07 3.75
C ALA A 119 -5.15 -7.73 5.12
N LEU A 120 -6.25 -8.45 5.33
CA LEU A 120 -6.38 -9.33 6.48
C LEU A 120 -5.67 -10.66 6.17
N ALA A 121 -4.68 -11.00 6.99
CA ALA A 121 -4.01 -12.29 6.97
C ALA A 121 -4.81 -13.34 7.76
N CYS A 122 -4.21 -14.52 8.00
CA CYS A 122 -4.82 -15.55 8.83
C CYS A 122 -5.22 -15.02 10.21
N ARG A 123 -6.34 -15.53 10.74
CA ARG A 123 -6.94 -15.08 12.01
C ARG A 123 -7.32 -13.58 12.02
N GLN A 124 -7.58 -13.00 10.84
CA GLN A 124 -7.96 -11.59 10.69
C GLN A 124 -6.91 -10.62 11.24
N VAL A 125 -5.63 -11.00 11.19
CA VAL A 125 -4.54 -10.09 11.57
C VAL A 125 -4.36 -9.08 10.42
N PRO A 126 -4.52 -7.77 10.67
CA PRO A 126 -4.19 -6.76 9.68
C PRO A 126 -2.70 -6.84 9.32
N LEU A 127 -2.40 -6.85 8.02
CA LEU A 127 -1.05 -6.95 7.52
C LEU A 127 -0.87 -5.96 6.38
N CYS A 128 0.22 -5.20 6.44
CA CYS A 128 0.69 -4.33 5.36
C CYS A 128 2.02 -4.88 4.84
N THR A 129 2.15 -5.06 3.53
CA THR A 129 3.37 -5.55 2.87
C THR A 129 3.83 -4.57 1.81
N LYS A 130 5.14 -4.33 1.72
CA LYS A 130 5.71 -3.64 0.56
C LYS A 130 5.64 -4.56 -0.66
N ILE A 131 5.12 -4.04 -1.76
CA ILE A 131 5.22 -4.72 -3.06
C ILE A 131 6.56 -4.35 -3.66
N GLU A 132 7.35 -5.35 -4.04
CA GLU A 132 8.58 -5.13 -4.78
C GLU A 132 8.23 -4.75 -6.21
N LEU A 133 8.39 -3.47 -6.53
CA LEU A 133 8.27 -2.94 -7.88
C LEU A 133 9.62 -3.04 -8.56
#